data_AF-A0A536LEU4-F1
#
_entry.id   AF-A0A536LEU4-F1
#
_cell.length_a   1.000
_cell.length_b   1.000
_cell.length_c   1.000
_cell.angle_alpha   90.00
_cell.angle_beta   90.00
_cell.angle_gamma   90.00
#
_symmetry.space_group_name_H-M   'P 1'
#
loop_
_entity.id
_entity.type
_entity.pdbx_description
1 polymer ?
#
loop_
_entity_poly.entity_id
_entity_poly.type
_entity_poly.pdbx_seq_one_letter_code
_entity_poly.pdbx_strand_id
1 'polypeptide(L)'
;MPTPGSDQKYDDASWHAGGDFPSDLPYSQGGVHMAIFLAWLIRRGLYNPELFETADVEMVRRQGVSILGLLDRFDEKLVAEELSSRKRFREVLLWLTAGRRHPPVPA
;
A
#
# COMPACT_ATOMS: atom_id res chain seq x y z
N MET A 1 -7.72 24.77 -3.17
CA MET A 1 -7.69 24.16 -4.51
C MET A 1 -7.20 22.73 -4.33
N PRO A 2 -7.95 21.70 -4.72
CA PRO A 2 -7.42 20.34 -4.71
C PRO A 2 -6.29 20.27 -5.75
N THR A 3 -5.15 19.73 -5.34
CA THR A 3 -3.98 19.55 -6.22
C THR A 3 -4.28 18.38 -7.18
N PRO A 4 -4.12 18.54 -8.51
CA PRO A 4 -4.35 17.46 -9.45
C PRO A 4 -3.31 16.34 -9.24
N GLY A 5 -3.76 15.28 -8.59
CA GLY A 5 -2.99 14.10 -8.18
C GLY A 5 -3.85 13.17 -7.30
N SER A 6 -4.66 13.79 -6.42
CA SER A 6 -5.39 13.18 -5.28
C SER A 6 -6.52 12.20 -5.57
N ASP A 7 -6.94 12.06 -6.83
CA ASP A 7 -8.23 11.42 -7.14
C ASP A 7 -8.07 10.01 -7.73
N GLN A 8 -6.84 9.57 -8.03
CA GLN A 8 -6.63 8.25 -8.61
C GLN A 8 -6.58 7.17 -7.52
N LYS A 9 -7.72 6.51 -7.31
CA LYS A 9 -7.85 5.34 -6.45
C LYS A 9 -7.46 4.06 -7.18
N TYR A 10 -6.59 3.28 -6.55
CA TYR A 10 -6.22 1.93 -6.98
C TYR A 10 -7.03 0.85 -6.26
N ASP A 11 -7.43 1.11 -5.02
CA ASP A 11 -8.19 0.17 -4.20
C ASP A 11 -9.09 0.87 -3.16
N ASP A 12 -10.15 0.20 -2.75
CA ASP A 12 -11.11 0.66 -1.74
C ASP A 12 -11.76 -0.54 -1.06
N ALA A 13 -11.73 -0.60 0.28
CA ALA A 13 -12.36 -1.69 1.02
C ALA A 13 -13.86 -1.87 0.67
N SER A 14 -14.56 -0.81 0.25
CA SER A 14 -15.98 -0.88 -0.16
C SER A 14 -16.21 -1.70 -1.41
N TRP A 15 -15.18 -1.89 -2.23
CA TRP A 15 -15.23 -2.74 -3.40
C TRP A 15 -15.19 -4.23 -3.04
N HIS A 16 -14.80 -4.55 -1.80
CA HIS A 16 -14.56 -5.91 -1.32
C HIS A 16 -15.58 -6.36 -0.27
N ALA A 17 -16.64 -5.58 -0.05
CA ALA A 17 -17.69 -5.91 0.90
C ALA A 17 -19.09 -5.77 0.29
N GLY A 18 -20.04 -6.49 0.87
CA GLY A 18 -21.41 -6.62 0.35
C GLY A 18 -21.62 -7.87 -0.50
N GLY A 19 -22.85 -8.10 -0.95
CA GLY A 19 -23.23 -9.31 -1.68
C GLY A 19 -23.00 -10.57 -0.85
N ASP A 20 -22.16 -11.48 -1.36
CA ASP A 20 -21.80 -12.75 -0.72
C ASP A 20 -20.64 -12.62 0.29
N PHE A 21 -20.20 -11.40 0.61
CA PHE A 21 -19.18 -11.20 1.64
C PHE A 21 -19.67 -11.76 2.99
N PRO A 22 -18.85 -12.53 3.72
CA PRO A 22 -19.29 -13.19 4.95
C PRO A 22 -19.78 -12.17 6.00
N SER A 23 -21.02 -12.35 6.46
CA SER A 23 -21.66 -11.43 7.42
C SER A 23 -21.07 -11.51 8.84
N ASP A 24 -20.30 -12.56 9.11
CA ASP A 24 -19.56 -12.78 10.35
C ASP A 24 -18.15 -12.16 10.33
N LEU A 25 -17.68 -11.64 9.19
CA LEU A 25 -16.41 -10.94 9.08
C LEU A 25 -16.60 -9.42 9.14
N PRO A 26 -15.76 -8.70 9.90
CA PRO A 26 -15.70 -7.25 9.85
C PRO A 26 -15.40 -6.75 8.42
N TYR A 27 -16.08 -5.69 8.00
CA TYR A 27 -15.88 -5.03 6.71
C TYR A 27 -14.40 -4.71 6.41
N SER A 28 -13.64 -4.27 7.42
CA SER A 28 -12.21 -3.95 7.30
C SER A 28 -11.35 -5.13 6.86
N GLN A 29 -11.83 -6.38 7.02
CA GLN A 29 -11.15 -7.57 6.49
C GLN A 29 -11.16 -7.62 4.95
N GLY A 30 -12.08 -6.91 4.29
CA GLY A 30 -12.06 -6.73 2.83
C GLY A 30 -10.78 -6.03 2.34
N GLY A 31 -10.17 -5.17 3.18
CA GLY A 31 -8.96 -4.41 2.85
C GLY A 31 -7.64 -5.12 3.14
N VAL A 32 -7.63 -6.35 3.66
CA VAL A 32 -6.39 -7.04 4.13
C VAL A 32 -5.31 -7.11 3.05
N HIS A 33 -5.69 -7.37 1.80
CA HIS A 33 -4.75 -7.47 0.68
C HIS A 33 -4.09 -6.12 0.35
N MET A 34 -4.81 -5.00 0.51
CA MET A 34 -4.25 -3.65 0.38
C MET A 34 -3.14 -3.42 1.40
N ALA A 35 -3.37 -3.83 2.63
CA ALA A 35 -2.41 -3.68 3.71
C ALA A 35 -1.15 -4.56 3.51
N ILE A 36 -1.32 -5.77 2.98
CA ILE A 36 -0.19 -6.61 2.54
C ILE A 36 0.62 -5.89 1.46
N PHE A 37 -0.06 -5.25 0.49
CA PHE A 37 0.60 -4.52 -0.59
C PHE A 37 1.33 -3.25 -0.09
N LEU A 38 0.72 -2.46 0.78
CA LEU A 38 1.35 -1.31 1.44
C LEU A 38 2.59 -1.72 2.22
N ALA A 39 2.51 -2.81 2.98
CA ALA A 39 3.66 -3.34 3.71
C ALA A 39 4.79 -3.79 2.77
N TRP A 40 4.46 -4.31 1.58
CA TRP A 40 5.43 -4.61 0.53
C TRP A 40 6.07 -3.34 -0.06
N LEU A 41 5.28 -2.30 -0.36
CA LEU A 41 5.77 -1.00 -0.84
C LEU A 41 6.76 -0.38 0.15
N ILE A 42 6.42 -0.38 1.45
CA ILE A 42 7.29 0.12 2.53
C ILE A 42 8.65 -0.61 2.53
N ARG A 43 8.63 -1.94 2.47
CA ARG A 43 9.86 -2.77 2.46
C ARG A 43 10.72 -2.56 1.22
N ARG A 44 10.14 -2.10 0.13
CA ARG A 44 10.84 -1.80 -1.12
C ARG A 44 11.24 -0.33 -1.27
N GLY A 45 10.86 0.53 -0.32
CA GLY A 45 11.09 1.98 -0.42
C GLY A 45 10.28 2.63 -1.56
N LEU A 46 9.12 2.07 -1.89
CA LEU A 46 8.25 2.54 -2.99
C LEU A 46 7.07 3.39 -2.51
N TYR A 47 6.96 3.61 -1.21
CA TYR A 47 5.94 4.44 -0.57
C TYR A 47 6.36 5.92 -0.56
N ASN A 48 5.40 6.82 -0.38
CA ASN A 48 5.66 8.23 -0.17
C ASN A 48 6.06 8.48 1.30
N PRO A 49 7.32 8.84 1.61
CA PRO A 49 7.77 9.00 2.99
C PRO A 49 7.11 10.18 3.73
N GLU A 50 6.49 11.13 3.04
CA GLU A 50 5.85 12.29 3.66
C GLU A 50 4.48 11.96 4.30
N LEU A 51 3.86 10.86 3.90
CA LEU A 51 2.52 10.46 4.35
C LEU A 51 2.54 9.38 5.44
N PHE A 52 3.71 8.83 5.75
CA PHE A 52 3.84 7.70 6.66
C PHE A 52 4.65 8.12 7.88
N GLU A 53 4.12 7.83 9.06
CA GLU A 53 4.88 8.07 10.29
C GLU A 53 6.09 7.12 10.35
N THR A 54 7.22 7.63 10.85
CA THR A 54 8.43 6.82 11.06
C THR A 54 8.15 5.56 11.89
N ALA A 55 7.25 5.67 12.87
CA ALA A 55 6.84 4.55 13.70
C ALA A 55 6.19 3.42 12.86
N ASP A 56 5.29 3.75 11.93
CA ASP A 56 4.60 2.76 11.07
C ASP A 56 5.58 2.05 10.14
N VAL A 57 6.49 2.81 9.54
CA VAL A 57 7.55 2.29 8.67
C VAL A 57 8.45 1.34 9.42
N GLU A 58 8.91 1.73 10.60
CA GLU A 58 9.76 0.89 11.47
C GLU A 58 9.01 -0.35 11.95
N MET A 59 7.72 -0.22 12.27
CA MET A 59 6.86 -1.34 12.64
C MET A 59 6.85 -2.41 11.54
N VAL A 60 6.59 -2.00 10.29
CA VAL A 60 6.53 -2.90 9.12
C VAL A 60 7.89 -3.54 8.85
N ARG A 61 8.98 -2.78 8.98
CA ARG A 61 10.36 -3.26 8.80
C ARG A 61 10.76 -4.29 9.85
N ARG A 62 10.33 -4.11 11.10
CA ARG A 62 10.63 -4.99 12.23
C ARG A 62 9.71 -6.22 12.33
N GLN A 63 8.85 -6.45 11.34
CA GLN A 63 7.87 -7.55 11.28
C GLN A 63 6.85 -7.57 12.45
N GLY A 64 6.69 -6.45 13.16
CA GLY A 64 5.95 -6.40 14.42
C GLY A 64 4.48 -5.98 14.33
N VAL A 65 3.81 -6.14 13.17
CA VAL A 65 2.51 -5.48 12.92
C VAL A 65 1.39 -6.46 12.60
N SER A 66 0.24 -6.26 13.24
CA SER A 66 -1.05 -6.65 12.69
C SER A 66 -1.32 -5.76 11.47
N ILE A 67 -1.17 -6.34 10.29
CA ILE A 67 -1.37 -5.70 8.97
C ILE A 67 -2.67 -4.85 8.92
N LEU A 68 -3.69 -5.21 9.70
CA LEU A 68 -4.94 -4.48 9.84
C LEU A 68 -4.79 -3.07 10.44
N GLY A 69 -3.90 -2.85 11.41
CA GLY A 69 -3.69 -1.52 11.99
C GLY A 69 -3.09 -0.50 11.02
N LEU A 70 -2.53 -0.99 9.90
CA LEU A 70 -2.07 -0.14 8.81
C LEU A 70 -3.24 0.43 7.99
N LEU A 71 -4.38 -0.27 7.88
CA LEU A 71 -5.53 0.15 7.05
C LEU A 71 -6.25 1.37 7.59
N ASP A 72 -6.41 1.46 8.92
CA ASP A 72 -7.07 2.59 9.58
C ASP A 72 -6.39 3.93 9.26
N ARG A 73 -5.09 3.89 8.92
CA ARG A 73 -4.28 5.07 8.59
C ARG A 73 -4.55 5.60 7.18
N PHE A 74 -5.14 4.81 6.29
CA PHE A 74 -5.35 5.15 4.86
C PHE A 74 -6.82 5.26 4.48
N ASP A 75 -7.72 5.51 5.45
CA ASP A 75 -9.17 5.59 5.21
C ASP A 75 -9.70 4.36 4.44
N GLU A 76 -9.07 3.20 4.67
CA GLU A 76 -9.35 1.93 3.99
C GLU A 76 -9.32 2.04 2.45
N LYS A 77 -8.49 2.94 1.91
CA LYS A 77 -8.27 3.20 0.48
C LYS A 77 -6.79 3.15 0.13
N LEU A 78 -6.50 2.85 -1.13
CA LEU A 78 -5.17 2.99 -1.71
C LEU A 78 -5.28 3.96 -2.89
N VAL A 79 -4.65 5.11 -2.79
CA VAL A 79 -4.63 6.13 -3.84
C VAL A 79 -3.21 6.34 -4.38
N ALA A 80 -3.03 7.32 -5.26
CA ALA A 80 -1.75 7.55 -5.91
C ALA A 80 -0.71 8.17 -4.97
N GLU A 81 -1.17 8.90 -3.96
CA GLU A 81 -0.41 9.69 -3.01
C GLU A 81 0.48 8.83 -2.12
N GLU A 82 0.01 7.63 -1.74
CA GLU A 82 0.77 6.71 -0.89
C GLU A 82 2.00 6.15 -1.61
N LEU A 83 2.09 6.30 -2.93
CA LEU A 83 3.21 5.85 -3.73
C LEU A 83 4.25 6.97 -3.91
N SER A 84 5.52 6.57 -3.93
CA SER A 84 6.61 7.50 -4.18
C SER A 84 6.48 8.18 -5.55
N SER A 85 6.78 9.48 -5.60
CA SER A 85 6.82 10.27 -6.85
C SER A 85 7.84 9.76 -7.87
N ARG A 86 8.87 9.03 -7.41
CA ARG A 86 9.94 8.47 -8.24
C ARG A 86 9.57 7.20 -8.99
N LYS A 87 8.53 6.45 -8.57
CA LYS A 87 8.13 5.17 -9.18
C LYS A 87 6.62 4.99 -9.17
N ARG A 88 5.94 5.66 -10.11
CA ARG A 88 4.49 5.43 -10.36
C ARG A 88 4.24 3.95 -10.66
N PHE A 89 3.04 3.45 -10.34
CA PHE A 89 2.57 2.06 -10.50
C PHE A 89 3.02 1.36 -11.82
N ARG A 90 3.20 2.12 -12.90
CA ARG A 90 3.79 1.66 -14.18
C ARG A 90 5.18 1.04 -14.05
N GLU A 91 6.06 1.59 -13.21
CA GLU A 91 7.40 1.02 -12.98
C GLU A 91 7.36 -0.23 -12.10
N VAL A 92 6.38 -0.36 -11.20
CA VAL A 92 6.17 -1.60 -10.42
C VAL A 92 5.71 -2.73 -11.34
N LEU A 93 4.77 -2.45 -12.26
CA LEU A 93 4.33 -3.40 -13.27
C LEU A 93 5.47 -3.79 -14.21
N LEU A 94 6.28 -2.81 -14.65
CA LEU A 94 7.49 -3.06 -15.45
C LEU A 94 8.54 -3.85 -14.67
N TRP A 95 8.74 -3.58 -13.38
CA TRP A 95 9.67 -4.33 -12.52
C TRP A 95 9.23 -5.79 -12.32
N LEU A 96 7.93 -6.05 -12.17
CA LEU A 96 7.37 -7.40 -12.04
C LEU A 96 7.45 -8.20 -13.35
N THR A 97 7.32 -7.54 -14.49
CA THR A 97 7.32 -8.17 -15.82
C THR A 97 8.70 -8.24 -16.49
N ALA A 98 9.64 -7.37 -16.12
CA ALA A 98 10.96 -7.28 -16.75
C ALA A 98 11.97 -8.34 -16.29
N GLY A 99 11.61 -9.27 -15.41
CA GLY A 99 12.48 -10.37 -14.99
C GLY A 99 13.72 -9.88 -14.22
N ARG A 100 13.63 -9.94 -12.88
CA ARG A 100 14.71 -9.77 -11.89
C ARG A 100 16.10 -9.44 -12.47
N ARG A 101 16.47 -8.17 -12.47
CA ARG A 101 17.87 -7.76 -12.28
C ARG A 101 17.93 -6.82 -11.08
N HIS A 102 18.48 -7.30 -9.98
CA HIS A 102 18.84 -6.45 -8.85
C HIS A 102 19.89 -5.44 -9.32
N PRO A 103 19.79 -4.14 -8.99
CA PRO A 103 20.98 -3.30 -8.99
C PRO A 103 21.96 -3.85 -7.95
N PRO A 104 23.28 -3.81 -8.22
CA PRO A 104 24.28 -4.30 -7.28
C PRO A 104 24.15 -3.53 -5.95
N VAL A 105 24.24 -4.25 -4.84
CA VAL A 105 24.40 -3.65 -3.52
C VAL A 105 25.79 -3.00 -3.49
N PRO A 106 25.93 -1.69 -3.22
CA PRO A 106 27.23 -1.07 -3.09
C PRO A 106 27.98 -1.67 -1.90
N ALA A 107 29.28 -1.93 -2.10
CA ALA A 107 30.20 -2.45 -1.11
C ALA A 107 30.48 -1.45 0.02
#